data_AF-U2QHX9-F1
#
_entry.id   AF-U2QHX9-F1
#
_cell.length_a   1.000
_cell.length_b   1.000
_cell.length_c   1.000
_cell.angle_alpha   90.00
_cell.angle_beta   90.00
_cell.angle_gamma   90.00
#
_symmetry.space_group_name_H-M   'P 1'
#
loop_
_entity.id
_entity.type
_entity.pdbx_description
1 polymer ?
#
loop_
_entity_poly.entity_id
_entity_poly.type
_entity_poly.pdbx_seq_one_letter_code
_entity_poly.pdbx_strand_id
1 'polypeptide(L)'
;MTNKKMNVESFNLDHTKVVAPYIRLVGVYSGENGDKIYKYDIRFCQPNKEHLEMPSLHSLEHLIAELIRNHLDNVLDFGPMGCQTGFYLSVINNDSYETVVEALTKTLEDVLVATEVPACNEIQCGWAASHSLKGAKQEAIKFLDKKSEWKMYLVNNKFIFKSIIKKSKIRKFFYPRFLFYLAAKLRIAFLSNSISTLGAILTLTVSVPTSIISPYIPANVTILSPSFKESCNNFNSLFRFDCGLITIKYIKPNNATIIIILIY
;
A
#
# COMPACT_ATOMS: atom_id res chain seq x y z
N MET A 1 21.65 -20.50 3.55
CA MET A 1 21.36 -19.50 4.60
C MET A 1 21.03 -20.26 5.87
N THR A 2 21.62 -19.87 6.99
CA THR A 2 21.40 -20.54 8.28
C THR A 2 19.93 -20.43 8.68
N ASN A 3 19.28 -21.55 9.01
CA ASN A 3 17.87 -21.61 9.46
C ASN A 3 17.64 -20.96 10.84
N LYS A 4 18.57 -20.14 11.33
CA LYS A 4 18.51 -19.53 12.65
C LYS A 4 17.73 -18.21 12.56
N LYS A 5 16.57 -18.16 13.22
CA LYS A 5 15.84 -16.91 13.42
C LYS A 5 16.69 -15.93 14.23
N MET A 6 16.81 -14.71 13.74
CA MET A 6 17.54 -13.62 14.39
C MET A 6 16.60 -12.73 15.21
N ASN A 7 17.14 -12.04 16.22
CA ASN A 7 16.35 -11.16 17.10
C ASN A 7 15.76 -9.95 16.35
N VAL A 8 16.54 -9.36 15.44
CA VAL A 8 16.11 -8.19 14.65
C VAL A 8 15.24 -8.67 13.49
N GLU A 9 14.02 -8.13 13.37
CA GLU A 9 13.04 -8.54 12.34
C GLU A 9 13.63 -8.51 10.93
N SER A 10 14.28 -7.39 10.58
CA SER A 10 14.83 -7.16 9.24
C SER A 10 15.92 -8.17 8.85
N PHE A 11 16.63 -8.79 9.80
CA PHE A 11 17.62 -9.82 9.50
C PHE A 11 16.97 -11.13 9.01
N ASN A 12 15.68 -11.30 9.26
CA ASN A 12 14.89 -12.43 8.79
C ASN A 12 14.19 -12.13 7.44
N LEU A 13 14.27 -10.89 6.92
CA LEU A 13 13.76 -10.53 5.61
C LEU A 13 14.77 -10.90 4.51
N ASP A 14 14.30 -11.66 3.51
CA ASP A 14 15.10 -11.95 2.32
C ASP A 14 15.12 -10.74 1.37
N HIS A 15 16.15 -9.91 1.52
CA HIS A 15 16.36 -8.69 0.76
C HIS A 15 16.59 -8.92 -0.75
N THR A 16 16.87 -10.16 -1.18
CA THR A 16 17.00 -10.49 -2.60
C THR A 16 15.64 -10.61 -3.31
N LYS A 17 14.55 -10.71 -2.55
CA LYS A 17 13.19 -10.94 -3.07
C LYS A 17 12.28 -9.71 -3.04
N VAL A 18 12.71 -8.64 -2.37
CA VAL A 18 11.93 -7.39 -2.33
C VAL A 18 12.24 -6.54 -3.56
N VAL A 19 11.25 -5.75 -3.98
CA VAL A 19 11.36 -4.82 -5.11
C VAL A 19 11.08 -3.41 -4.58
N ALA A 20 12.10 -2.57 -4.55
CA ALA A 20 11.99 -1.17 -4.14
C ALA A 20 11.48 -0.29 -5.31
N PRO A 21 10.80 0.83 -5.01
CA PRO A 21 10.47 1.33 -3.68
C PRO A 21 9.23 0.67 -3.05
N TYR A 22 9.17 0.64 -1.71
CA TYR A 22 7.99 0.14 -0.99
C TYR A 22 7.82 0.69 0.42
N ILE A 23 6.62 0.49 0.98
CA ILE A 23 6.32 0.72 2.40
C ILE A 23 5.80 -0.59 2.99
N ARG A 24 6.51 -1.14 3.96
CA ARG A 24 6.21 -2.46 4.55
C ARG A 24 6.02 -2.32 6.05
N LEU A 25 4.98 -2.96 6.59
CA LEU A 25 4.85 -3.11 8.03
C LEU A 25 5.88 -4.15 8.51
N VAL A 26 6.86 -3.70 9.28
CA VAL A 26 7.91 -4.52 9.92
C VAL A 26 7.27 -5.37 11.02
N GLY A 27 6.46 -4.74 11.85
CA GLY A 27 5.83 -5.40 12.98
C GLY A 27 5.03 -4.43 13.84
N VAL A 28 4.26 -5.03 14.75
CA VAL A 28 3.49 -4.33 15.78
C VAL A 28 4.01 -4.78 17.13
N TYR A 29 4.38 -3.83 17.97
CA TYR A 29 4.91 -4.06 19.31
C TYR A 29 3.91 -3.56 20.32
N SER A 30 3.52 -4.38 21.30
CA SER A 30 2.56 -4.00 22.33
C SER A 30 3.28 -3.68 23.64
N GLY A 31 2.94 -2.55 24.24
CA GLY A 31 3.30 -2.22 25.61
C GLY A 31 2.41 -2.96 26.61
N GLU A 32 2.83 -2.99 27.87
CA GLU A 32 2.15 -3.71 28.96
C GLU A 32 0.71 -3.22 29.19
N ASN A 33 0.46 -1.94 28.93
CA ASN A 33 -0.85 -1.30 29.13
C ASN A 33 -1.72 -1.24 27.86
N GLY A 34 -1.32 -1.92 26.78
CA GLY A 34 -2.11 -2.04 25.55
C GLY A 34 -1.76 -1.06 24.43
N ASP A 35 -0.89 -0.07 24.67
CA ASP A 35 -0.34 0.78 23.61
C ASP A 35 0.39 -0.05 22.55
N LYS A 36 0.33 0.38 21.30
CA LYS A 36 0.94 -0.32 20.16
C LYS A 36 1.84 0.59 19.36
N ILE A 37 3.03 0.10 19.03
CA ILE A 37 3.96 0.74 18.10
C ILE A 37 3.94 -0.03 16.78
N TYR A 38 3.62 0.67 15.69
CA TYR A 38 3.63 0.14 14.34
C TYR A 38 4.90 0.64 13.66
N LYS A 39 5.78 -0.29 13.30
CA LYS A 39 7.07 0.03 12.67
C LYS A 39 7.00 -0.26 11.17
N TYR A 40 7.39 0.70 10.34
CA TYR A 40 7.37 0.63 8.89
C TYR A 40 8.77 0.75 8.31
N ASP A 41 9.06 -0.09 7.31
CA ASP A 41 10.23 -0.06 6.44
C ASP A 41 9.85 0.73 5.18
N ILE A 42 10.36 1.96 5.08
CA ILE A 42 10.16 2.85 3.94
C ILE A 42 11.40 2.73 3.07
N ARG A 43 11.31 1.85 2.07
CA ARG A 43 12.47 1.43 1.26
C ARG A 43 12.57 2.28 0.01
N PHE A 44 13.53 3.19 -0.02
CA PHE A 44 13.80 4.06 -1.17
C PHE A 44 14.55 3.31 -2.29
N CYS A 45 15.60 2.58 -1.93
CA CYS A 45 16.54 1.99 -2.88
C CYS A 45 16.49 0.46 -2.89
N GLN A 46 16.78 -0.14 -4.04
CA GLN A 46 16.86 -1.59 -4.16
C GLN A 46 18.05 -2.15 -3.35
N PRO A 47 17.82 -3.05 -2.37
CA PRO A 47 18.89 -3.59 -1.55
C PRO A 47 20.03 -4.23 -2.35
N ASN A 48 21.27 -3.90 -1.96
CA ASN A 48 22.53 -4.37 -2.59
C ASN A 48 22.71 -3.97 -4.06
N LYS A 49 21.93 -3.01 -4.57
CA LYS A 49 22.07 -2.48 -5.94
C LYS A 49 22.17 -0.96 -5.98
N GLU A 50 21.46 -0.29 -5.07
CA GLU A 50 21.36 1.16 -4.99
C GLU A 50 21.41 1.59 -3.53
N HIS A 51 21.80 2.85 -3.27
CA HIS A 51 21.74 3.48 -1.97
C HIS A 51 21.57 4.99 -2.12
N LEU A 52 21.21 5.65 -1.02
CA LEU A 52 21.16 7.10 -0.91
C LEU A 52 22.55 7.64 -0.52
N GLU A 53 22.96 8.74 -1.13
CA GLU A 53 24.14 9.50 -0.68
C GLU A 53 23.88 10.14 0.68
N MET A 54 24.87 10.10 1.58
CA MET A 54 24.70 10.52 2.98
C MET A 54 24.13 11.94 3.14
N PRO A 55 24.60 12.97 2.41
CA PRO A 55 24.02 14.32 2.54
C PRO A 55 22.54 14.39 2.14
N SER A 56 22.12 13.62 1.12
CA SER A 56 20.72 13.55 0.69
C SER A 56 19.86 12.79 1.71
N LEU A 57 20.38 11.66 2.22
CA LEU A 57 19.72 10.84 3.24
C LEU A 57 19.52 11.63 4.55
N HIS A 58 20.54 12.35 5.00
CA HIS A 58 20.51 13.15 6.21
C HIS A 58 19.59 14.38 6.07
N SER A 59 19.59 15.04 4.91
CA SER A 59 18.61 16.08 4.62
C SER A 59 17.17 15.55 4.57
N LEU A 60 16.95 14.36 3.99
CA LEU A 60 15.64 13.70 4.01
C LEU A 60 15.19 13.34 5.42
N GLU A 61 16.10 12.88 6.29
CA GLU A 61 15.81 12.63 7.70
C GLU A 61 15.24 13.88 8.38
N HIS A 62 15.96 15.01 8.31
CA HIS A 62 15.50 16.27 8.88
C HIS A 62 14.16 16.73 8.31
N LEU A 63 14.05 16.74 6.97
CA LEU A 63 12.85 17.20 6.27
C LEU A 63 11.63 16.33 6.59
N ILE A 64 11.74 15.01 6.46
CA ILE A 64 10.61 14.11 6.67
C ILE A 64 10.26 14.06 8.15
N ALA A 65 11.23 14.00 9.07
CA ALA A 65 10.95 13.99 10.50
C ALA A 65 10.17 15.23 10.95
N GLU A 66 10.56 16.42 10.49
CA GLU A 66 9.86 17.66 10.81
C GLU A 66 8.46 17.70 10.15
N LEU A 67 8.41 17.48 8.84
CA LEU A 67 7.20 17.72 8.04
C LEU A 67 6.13 16.64 8.21
N ILE A 68 6.49 15.38 8.49
CA ILE A 68 5.50 14.30 8.65
C ILE A 68 4.57 14.54 9.84
N ARG A 69 5.05 15.26 10.85
CA ARG A 69 4.28 15.61 12.05
C ARG A 69 3.20 16.65 11.77
N ASN A 70 3.21 17.31 10.61
CA ASN A 70 2.09 18.14 10.14
C ASN A 70 0.91 17.31 9.60
N HIS A 71 1.16 16.06 9.23
CA HIS A 71 0.19 15.18 8.58
C HIS A 71 -0.15 13.93 9.40
N LEU A 72 0.59 13.68 10.49
CA LEU A 72 0.46 12.51 11.34
C LEU A 72 0.95 12.79 12.78
N ASP A 73 0.02 13.00 13.70
CA ASP A 73 0.32 13.43 15.08
C ASP A 73 1.03 12.36 15.93
N ASN A 74 0.86 11.08 15.59
CA ASN A 74 1.30 9.95 16.40
C ASN A 74 2.62 9.33 15.95
N VAL A 75 3.48 10.13 15.31
CA VAL A 75 4.84 9.74 14.92
C VAL A 75 5.73 9.67 16.16
N LEU A 76 6.19 8.46 16.49
CA LEU A 76 7.18 8.25 17.55
C LEU A 76 8.58 8.57 17.07
N ASP A 77 8.98 8.02 15.91
CA ASP A 77 10.35 8.13 15.40
C ASP A 77 10.39 8.01 13.88
N PHE A 78 11.31 8.73 13.25
CA PHE A 78 11.67 8.59 11.84
C PHE A 78 13.19 8.67 11.73
N GLY A 79 13.83 7.57 11.30
CA GLY A 79 15.29 7.48 11.28
C GLY A 79 15.84 6.68 10.10
N PRO A 80 17.05 7.00 9.61
CA PRO A 80 17.65 6.32 8.48
C PRO A 80 18.12 4.90 8.83
N MET A 81 18.09 4.03 7.84
CA MET A 81 18.74 2.73 7.97
C MET A 81 20.26 2.87 7.75
N GLY A 82 21.07 2.19 8.56
CA GLY A 82 22.54 2.20 8.40
C GLY A 82 23.04 1.62 7.07
N CYS A 83 22.21 0.86 6.34
CA CYS A 83 22.52 0.41 4.98
C CYS A 83 22.19 1.44 3.88
N GLN A 84 21.72 2.63 4.26
CA GLN A 84 21.44 3.77 3.38
C GLN A 84 20.41 3.52 2.27
N THR A 85 19.55 2.50 2.41
CA THR A 85 18.55 2.16 1.37
C THR A 85 17.13 2.62 1.69
N GLY A 86 16.91 3.24 2.85
CA GLY A 86 15.60 3.66 3.29
C GLY A 86 15.59 4.12 4.74
N PHE A 87 14.39 4.23 5.30
CA PHE A 87 14.12 4.76 6.63
C PHE A 87 13.18 3.83 7.40
N TYR A 88 13.26 3.88 8.72
CA TYR A 88 12.19 3.37 9.58
C TYR A 88 11.31 4.51 10.06
N LEU A 89 10.00 4.30 9.97
CA LEU A 89 8.99 5.12 10.62
C LEU A 89 8.33 4.28 11.71
N SER A 90 8.15 4.85 12.90
CA SER A 90 7.41 4.21 13.99
C SER A 90 6.27 5.12 14.43
N VAL A 91 5.06 4.59 14.53
CA VAL A 91 3.86 5.35 14.92
C VAL A 91 3.14 4.66 16.08
N ILE A 92 2.55 5.43 16.98
CA ILE A 92 1.84 4.94 18.16
C ILE A 92 0.34 4.86 17.89
N ASN A 93 -0.29 3.75 18.26
CA ASN A 93 -1.73 3.54 18.23
C ASN A 93 -2.39 3.88 16.88
N ASN A 94 -1.70 3.56 15.78
CA ASN A 94 -2.21 3.74 14.41
C ASN A 94 -2.00 2.48 13.58
N ASP A 95 -3.08 1.74 13.34
CA ASP A 95 -3.06 0.55 12.50
C ASP A 95 -3.39 0.81 11.03
N SER A 96 -3.66 2.06 10.66
CA SER A 96 -4.04 2.41 9.30
C SER A 96 -2.80 2.67 8.43
N TYR A 97 -2.47 1.66 7.63
CA TYR A 97 -1.48 1.78 6.55
C TYR A 97 -1.81 2.93 5.59
N GLU A 98 -3.08 3.13 5.27
CA GLU A 98 -3.53 4.19 4.36
C GLU A 98 -3.21 5.57 4.90
N THR A 99 -3.44 5.82 6.21
CA THR A 99 -3.09 7.12 6.82
C THR A 99 -1.59 7.37 6.77
N VAL A 100 -0.77 6.34 7.00
CA VAL A 100 0.70 6.44 6.91
C VAL A 100 1.15 6.76 5.49
N VAL A 101 0.58 6.09 4.48
CA VAL A 101 0.90 6.34 3.06
C VAL A 101 0.46 7.74 2.62
N GLU A 102 -0.72 8.17 3.04
CA GLU A 102 -1.22 9.52 2.74
C GLU A 102 -0.36 10.59 3.38
N ALA A 103 -0.04 10.45 4.67
CA ALA A 103 0.83 11.37 5.39
C ALA A 103 2.22 11.44 4.75
N LEU A 104 2.84 10.29 4.46
CA LEU A 104 4.15 10.26 3.81
C LEU A 104 4.11 10.88 2.41
N THR A 105 3.02 10.70 1.66
CA THR A 105 2.85 11.37 0.35
C THR A 105 2.88 12.89 0.53
N LYS A 106 2.00 13.45 1.37
CA LYS A 106 1.92 14.90 1.60
C LYS A 106 3.24 15.47 2.11
N THR A 107 3.89 14.72 3.00
CA THR A 107 5.22 15.06 3.52
C THR A 107 6.25 15.18 2.39
N LEU A 108 6.29 14.21 1.47
CA LEU A 108 7.23 14.25 0.35
C LEU A 108 6.90 15.36 -0.64
N GLU A 109 5.62 15.69 -0.83
CA GLU A 109 5.18 16.85 -1.61
C GLU A 109 5.67 18.16 -0.96
N ASP A 110 5.61 18.27 0.37
CA ASP A 110 6.18 19.40 1.12
C ASP A 110 7.70 19.47 0.98
N VAL A 111 8.39 18.32 0.98
CA VAL A 111 9.83 18.26 0.68
C VAL A 111 10.16 18.88 -0.68
N LEU A 112 9.32 18.68 -1.70
CA LEU A 112 9.56 19.23 -3.04
C LEU A 112 9.54 20.76 -3.05
N VAL A 113 8.71 21.37 -2.21
CA VAL A 113 8.56 22.84 -2.12
C VAL A 113 9.42 23.47 -1.02
N ALA A 114 10.01 22.69 -0.12
CA ALA A 114 10.87 23.18 0.95
C ALA A 114 12.03 24.05 0.42
N THR A 115 12.29 25.19 1.06
CA THR A 115 13.35 26.13 0.66
C THR A 115 14.67 25.88 1.40
N GLU A 116 14.63 25.15 2.50
CA GLU A 116 15.77 24.83 3.36
C GLU A 116 15.58 23.47 4.04
N VAL A 117 16.66 22.95 4.63
CA VAL A 117 16.61 21.76 5.49
C VAL A 117 16.45 22.27 6.93
N PRO A 118 15.39 21.87 7.66
CA PRO A 118 15.17 22.35 9.03
C PRO A 118 16.32 21.93 9.94
N ALA A 119 16.65 22.75 10.93
CA ALA A 119 17.71 22.48 11.91
C ALA A 119 19.10 22.19 11.31
N CYS A 120 19.37 22.63 10.08
CA CYS A 120 20.66 22.51 9.39
C CYS A 120 21.68 23.55 9.92
N ASN A 121 22.03 23.45 11.21
CA ASN A 121 23.02 24.31 11.88
C ASN A 121 23.72 23.55 13.02
N GLU A 122 24.88 24.04 13.46
CA GLU A 122 25.73 23.34 14.45
C GLU A 122 25.12 23.23 15.86
N ILE A 123 24.06 23.99 16.16
CA ILE A 123 23.38 23.93 17.47
C ILE A 123 22.45 22.72 17.53
N GLN A 124 21.80 22.39 16.41
CA GLN A 124 20.71 21.41 16.36
C GLN A 124 21.06 20.15 15.57
N CYS A 125 22.16 20.14 14.82
CA CYS A 125 22.60 19.02 14.00
C CYS A 125 24.03 18.60 14.38
N GLY A 126 24.23 17.30 14.61
CA GLY A 126 25.54 16.73 14.93
C GLY A 126 26.56 16.83 13.78
N TRP A 127 26.11 17.07 12.54
CA TRP A 127 26.99 17.32 11.40
C TRP A 127 26.33 18.23 10.35
N ALA A 128 26.15 19.50 10.69
CA ALA A 128 25.44 20.49 9.87
C ALA A 128 26.02 20.70 8.45
N ALA A 129 27.31 20.43 8.24
CA ALA A 129 27.93 20.55 6.91
C ALA A 129 27.48 19.44 5.94
N SER A 130 26.96 18.32 6.43
CA SER A 130 26.63 17.13 5.63
C SER A 130 25.16 17.13 5.19
N HIS A 131 24.77 18.13 4.40
CA HIS A 131 23.39 18.27 3.90
C HIS A 131 23.34 18.60 2.41
N SER A 132 22.27 18.16 1.75
CA SER A 132 21.94 18.50 0.37
C SER A 132 20.43 18.56 0.18
N LEU A 133 19.85 19.77 0.23
CA LEU A 133 18.43 19.98 -0.08
C LEU A 133 18.10 19.50 -1.50
N LYS A 134 18.97 19.82 -2.48
CA LYS A 134 18.80 19.39 -3.86
C LYS A 134 18.76 17.86 -3.96
N GLY A 135 19.69 17.19 -3.28
CA GLY A 135 19.74 15.73 -3.24
C GLY A 135 18.50 15.12 -2.59
N ALA A 136 18.07 15.66 -1.45
CA ALA A 136 16.83 15.23 -0.80
C ALA A 136 15.61 15.34 -1.71
N LYS A 137 15.45 16.48 -2.40
CA LYS A 137 14.35 16.66 -3.38
C LYS A 137 14.41 15.66 -4.52
N GLN A 138 15.60 15.39 -5.06
CA GLN A 138 15.77 14.41 -6.14
C GLN A 138 15.35 13.01 -5.70
N GLU A 139 15.72 12.59 -4.49
CA GLU A 139 15.33 11.29 -3.95
C GLU A 139 13.84 11.22 -3.59
N ALA A 140 13.24 12.32 -3.11
CA ALA A 140 11.79 12.42 -2.90
C ALA A 140 11.01 12.29 -4.21
N ILE A 141 11.45 12.97 -5.29
CA ILE A 141 10.84 12.85 -6.64
C ILE A 141 10.90 11.40 -7.11
N LYS A 142 12.08 10.76 -7.10
CA LYS A 142 12.24 9.36 -7.53
C LYS A 142 11.32 8.40 -6.77
N PHE A 143 11.14 8.63 -5.47
CA PHE A 143 10.27 7.81 -4.64
C PHE A 143 8.79 8.03 -4.98
N LEU A 144 8.35 9.29 -5.13
CA LEU A 144 6.99 9.69 -5.51
C LEU A 144 6.60 9.25 -6.92
N ASP A 145 7.51 9.31 -7.89
CA ASP A 145 7.27 8.89 -9.29
C ASP A 145 6.81 7.43 -9.36
N LYS A 146 7.23 6.61 -8.38
CA LYS A 146 6.88 5.20 -8.25
C LYS A 146 5.83 4.95 -7.16
N LYS A 147 5.05 5.96 -6.76
CA LYS A 147 4.00 5.84 -5.73
C LYS A 147 2.98 4.75 -6.02
N SER A 148 2.66 4.50 -7.30
CA SER A 148 1.78 3.41 -7.72
C SER A 148 2.33 2.02 -7.37
N GLU A 149 3.64 1.91 -7.16
CA GLU A 149 4.35 0.67 -6.82
C GLU A 149 4.50 0.44 -5.32
N TRP A 150 4.11 1.40 -4.47
CA TRP A 150 4.19 1.27 -3.01
C TRP A 150 3.18 0.22 -2.50
N LYS A 151 3.58 -1.05 -2.60
CA LYS A 151 2.76 -2.19 -2.21
C LYS A 151 2.71 -2.31 -0.70
N MET A 152 1.51 -2.56 -0.19
CA MET A 152 1.32 -2.96 1.20
C MET A 152 1.84 -4.39 1.40
N TYR A 153 3.06 -4.52 1.90
CA TYR A 153 3.59 -5.80 2.37
C TYR A 153 3.17 -6.00 3.83
N LEU A 154 2.07 -6.70 4.09
CA LEU A 154 1.67 -7.11 5.45
C LEU A 154 2.42 -8.39 5.84
N VAL A 155 3.13 -8.36 6.97
CA VAL A 155 3.70 -9.55 7.59
C VAL A 155 2.76 -10.04 8.70
N ASN A 156 2.40 -11.33 8.65
CA ASN A 156 1.58 -12.10 9.61
C ASN A 156 0.06 -11.83 9.69
N ASN A 157 -0.64 -11.97 8.55
CA ASN A 157 -1.86 -12.79 8.36
C ASN A 157 -2.56 -12.40 7.05
N LYS A 158 -2.50 -13.27 6.01
CA LYS A 158 -3.20 -13.17 4.68
C LYS A 158 -2.88 -11.91 3.85
N PHE A 159 -2.41 -11.92 2.60
CA PHE A 159 -2.22 -12.89 1.53
C PHE A 159 -0.95 -12.44 0.78
N ILE A 160 0.04 -13.32 0.64
CA ILE A 160 1.15 -13.12 -0.31
C ILE A 160 0.68 -13.70 -1.63
N PHE A 161 0.35 -12.85 -2.62
CA PHE A 161 0.12 -13.30 -4.00
C PHE A 161 1.48 -13.68 -4.62
N LYS A 162 1.92 -14.91 -4.37
CA LYS A 162 2.91 -15.55 -5.24
C LYS A 162 2.20 -15.93 -6.53
N SER A 163 2.62 -15.28 -7.60
CA SER A 163 2.41 -15.70 -8.98
C SER A 163 2.64 -17.22 -9.14
N ILE A 164 1.84 -17.84 -10.02
CA ILE A 164 1.73 -19.27 -10.36
C ILE A 164 0.74 -20.07 -9.49
N ILE A 165 -0.56 -19.88 -9.73
CA ILE A 165 -1.58 -20.85 -9.33
C ILE A 165 -1.95 -21.70 -10.56
N LYS A 166 -1.63 -23.01 -10.54
CA LYS A 166 -2.14 -23.97 -11.54
C LYS A 166 -3.69 -23.97 -11.52
N LYS A 167 -4.30 -23.87 -12.72
CA LYS A 167 -5.77 -23.78 -12.98
C LYS A 167 -6.66 -24.66 -12.09
N SER A 168 -6.20 -25.83 -11.66
CA SER A 168 -6.97 -26.80 -10.86
C SER A 168 -7.17 -26.44 -9.38
N LYS A 169 -6.39 -25.51 -8.80
CA LYS A 169 -6.48 -25.14 -7.37
C LYS A 169 -7.32 -23.90 -7.05
N ILE A 170 -7.65 -23.08 -8.06
CA ILE A 170 -8.43 -21.84 -7.89
C ILE A 170 -9.85 -22.14 -7.36
N ARG A 171 -10.52 -23.16 -7.89
CA ARG A 171 -11.92 -23.48 -7.52
C ARG A 171 -12.11 -23.92 -6.06
N LYS A 172 -11.16 -24.68 -5.49
CA LYS A 172 -11.38 -25.36 -4.20
C LYS A 172 -10.97 -24.54 -2.96
N PHE A 173 -10.00 -23.63 -3.10
CA PHE A 173 -9.44 -22.88 -1.98
C PHE A 173 -9.68 -21.36 -2.03
N PHE A 174 -9.72 -20.78 -3.23
CA PHE A 174 -9.85 -19.33 -3.40
C PHE A 174 -11.31 -18.89 -3.22
N TYR A 175 -12.26 -19.66 -3.74
CA TYR A 175 -13.65 -19.24 -3.86
C TYR A 175 -14.39 -18.94 -2.55
N PRO A 176 -14.40 -19.82 -1.52
CA PRO A 176 -15.20 -19.56 -0.33
C PRO A 176 -14.60 -18.41 0.48
N ARG A 177 -13.27 -18.33 0.54
CA ARG A 177 -12.54 -17.32 1.32
C ARG A 177 -12.56 -15.94 0.67
N PHE A 178 -12.51 -15.88 -0.67
CA PHE A 178 -12.62 -14.64 -1.42
C PHE A 178 -14.03 -14.04 -1.33
N LEU A 179 -15.07 -14.86 -1.48
CA LEU A 179 -16.45 -14.40 -1.30
C LEU A 179 -16.69 -13.91 0.13
N PHE A 180 -16.16 -14.61 1.15
CA PHE A 180 -16.30 -14.15 2.55
C PHE A 180 -15.58 -12.82 2.80
N TYR A 181 -14.38 -12.64 2.24
CA TYR A 181 -13.64 -11.38 2.32
C TYR A 181 -14.37 -10.25 1.60
N LEU A 182 -14.88 -10.49 0.40
CA LEU A 182 -15.60 -9.50 -0.39
C LEU A 182 -16.93 -9.11 0.30
N ALA A 183 -17.68 -10.09 0.82
CA ALA A 183 -18.90 -9.87 1.59
C ALA A 183 -18.63 -9.04 2.86
N ALA A 184 -17.57 -9.37 3.61
CA ALA A 184 -17.18 -8.65 4.82
C ALA A 184 -16.75 -7.22 4.52
N LYS A 185 -15.95 -7.00 3.47
CA LYS A 185 -15.44 -5.67 3.10
C LYS A 185 -16.54 -4.76 2.54
N LEU A 186 -17.48 -5.34 1.79
CA LEU A 186 -18.63 -4.60 1.26
C LEU A 186 -19.77 -4.45 2.28
N ARG A 187 -19.76 -5.21 3.38
CA ARG A 187 -20.91 -5.40 4.31
C ARG A 187 -22.18 -5.86 3.58
N ILE A 188 -22.03 -6.77 2.61
CA ILE A 188 -23.14 -7.25 1.75
C ILE A 188 -23.33 -8.76 1.91
N ALA A 189 -24.57 -9.19 2.11
CA ALA A 189 -24.95 -10.58 1.93
C ALA A 189 -25.23 -10.85 0.45
N PHE A 190 -24.55 -11.84 -0.13
CA PHE A 190 -24.77 -12.25 -1.52
C PHE A 190 -26.01 -13.13 -1.62
N LEU A 191 -26.94 -12.77 -2.51
CA LEU A 191 -28.16 -13.54 -2.75
C LEU A 191 -27.86 -14.82 -3.53
N SER A 192 -26.93 -14.74 -4.48
CA SER A 192 -26.43 -15.87 -5.25
C SER A 192 -25.07 -15.56 -5.87
N ASN A 193 -24.30 -16.60 -6.19
CA ASN A 193 -23.01 -16.47 -6.86
C ASN A 193 -22.79 -17.60 -7.87
N SER A 194 -22.01 -17.31 -8.91
CA SER A 194 -21.53 -18.32 -9.86
C SER A 194 -20.13 -17.98 -10.36
N ILE A 195 -19.37 -19.01 -10.71
CA ILE A 195 -18.07 -18.87 -11.35
C ILE A 195 -18.09 -19.53 -12.72
N SER A 196 -17.57 -18.83 -13.71
CA SER A 196 -17.15 -19.43 -14.97
C SER A 196 -15.67 -19.12 -15.25
N THR A 197 -15.04 -19.97 -16.04
CA THR A 197 -13.65 -19.83 -16.47
C THR A 197 -13.57 -20.01 -17.98
N LEU A 198 -12.98 -19.05 -18.69
CA LEU A 198 -12.71 -19.14 -20.11
C LEU A 198 -11.26 -18.70 -20.36
N GLY A 199 -10.38 -19.62 -20.75
CA GLY A 199 -8.96 -19.30 -20.96
C GLY A 199 -8.22 -18.91 -19.67
N ALA A 200 -7.67 -17.69 -19.62
CA ALA A 200 -7.02 -17.07 -18.46
C ALA A 200 -7.98 -16.17 -17.64
N ILE A 201 -9.25 -16.13 -18.03
CA ILE A 201 -10.26 -15.26 -17.44
C ILE A 201 -11.08 -16.05 -16.42
N LEU A 202 -11.11 -15.57 -15.19
CA LEU A 202 -12.02 -16.01 -14.15
C LEU A 202 -13.14 -14.98 -14.00
N THR A 203 -14.38 -15.39 -14.23
CA THR A 203 -15.54 -14.51 -14.08
C THR A 203 -16.32 -14.92 -12.84
N LEU A 204 -16.41 -14.01 -11.87
CA LEU A 204 -17.26 -14.16 -10.69
C LEU A 204 -18.52 -13.31 -10.89
N THR A 205 -19.67 -13.95 -10.89
CA THR A 205 -20.96 -13.29 -10.96
C THR A 205 -21.60 -13.32 -9.59
N VAL A 206 -22.01 -12.17 -9.06
CA VAL A 206 -22.63 -12.07 -7.74
C VAL A 206 -23.89 -11.23 -7.79
N SER A 207 -24.98 -11.72 -7.20
CA SER A 207 -26.23 -10.98 -7.09
C SER A 207 -26.33 -10.29 -5.74
N VAL A 208 -26.62 -8.98 -5.75
CA VAL A 208 -26.79 -8.16 -4.54
C VAL A 208 -28.12 -7.39 -4.56
N PRO A 209 -28.73 -7.13 -3.39
CA PRO A 209 -29.89 -6.24 -3.28
C PRO A 209 -29.57 -4.83 -3.77
N THR A 210 -30.50 -4.24 -4.53
CA THR A 210 -30.35 -2.89 -5.11
C THR A 210 -30.28 -1.76 -4.07
N SER A 211 -30.89 -1.95 -2.90
CA SER A 211 -30.87 -0.97 -1.79
C SER A 211 -29.47 -0.65 -1.25
N ILE A 212 -28.48 -1.51 -1.53
CA ILE A 212 -27.11 -1.39 -1.03
C ILE A 212 -26.23 -0.53 -1.97
N ILE A 213 -26.64 -0.36 -3.23
CA ILE A 213 -25.84 0.29 -4.27
C ILE A 213 -26.03 1.82 -4.29
N SER A 214 -27.11 2.31 -3.69
CA SER A 214 -27.54 3.70 -3.77
C SER A 214 -26.59 4.78 -3.19
N PRO A 215 -25.74 4.54 -2.16
CA PRO A 215 -24.87 5.59 -1.65
C PRO A 215 -23.54 5.75 -2.41
N TYR A 216 -23.21 4.84 -3.34
CA TYR A 216 -21.85 4.71 -3.89
C TYR A 216 -21.75 4.86 -5.42
N ILE A 217 -22.83 5.24 -6.11
CA ILE A 217 -22.80 5.53 -7.54
C ILE A 217 -22.84 7.05 -7.76
N PRO A 218 -21.75 7.69 -8.23
CA PRO A 218 -21.79 9.07 -8.68
C PRO A 218 -22.80 9.23 -9.82
N ALA A 219 -23.47 10.38 -9.90
CA ALA A 219 -24.54 10.71 -10.87
C ALA A 219 -24.17 10.57 -12.37
N ASN A 220 -22.94 10.18 -12.68
CA ASN A 220 -22.35 10.19 -14.02
C ASN A 220 -22.13 8.76 -14.58
N VAL A 221 -22.65 7.72 -13.92
CA VAL A 221 -22.54 6.33 -14.42
C VAL A 221 -23.76 5.99 -15.26
N THR A 222 -23.64 6.12 -16.58
CA THR A 222 -24.65 5.66 -17.53
C THR A 222 -24.60 4.14 -17.65
N ILE A 223 -25.72 3.48 -17.34
CA ILE A 223 -25.93 2.05 -17.58
C ILE A 223 -26.03 1.83 -19.09
N LEU A 224 -25.06 1.15 -19.69
CA LEU A 224 -25.15 0.74 -21.10
C LEU A 224 -24.78 -0.73 -21.31
N SER A 225 -25.52 -1.32 -22.25
CA SER A 225 -25.41 -2.66 -22.80
C SER A 225 -24.10 -2.83 -23.60
N PRO A 226 -23.79 -4.02 -24.15
CA PRO A 226 -22.44 -4.55 -24.25
C PRO A 226 -21.59 -3.90 -25.34
N SER A 227 -20.86 -2.85 -24.98
CA SER A 227 -19.55 -2.52 -25.53
C SER A 227 -19.08 -1.23 -24.86
N PHE A 228 -18.13 -1.25 -23.92
CA PHE A 228 -17.37 -0.02 -23.63
C PHE A 228 -16.09 -0.28 -22.85
N LYS A 229 -15.01 0.39 -23.31
CA LYS A 229 -13.63 0.21 -22.89
C LYS A 229 -13.11 1.41 -22.07
N GLU A 230 -13.97 2.21 -21.43
CA GLU A 230 -13.54 3.56 -21.01
C GLU A 230 -14.04 4.08 -19.64
N SER A 231 -14.64 3.26 -18.78
CA SER A 231 -15.09 3.73 -17.45
C SER A 231 -14.34 3.14 -16.24
N CYS A 232 -13.10 2.69 -16.40
CA CYS A 232 -12.35 2.04 -15.32
C CYS A 232 -11.67 2.98 -14.30
N ASN A 233 -11.66 4.30 -14.51
CA ASN A 233 -10.81 5.18 -13.67
C ASN A 233 -11.42 5.58 -12.32
N ASN A 234 -12.76 5.65 -12.19
CA ASN A 234 -13.40 6.10 -10.94
C ASN A 234 -13.79 4.97 -9.98
N PHE A 235 -13.77 3.70 -10.40
CA PHE A 235 -14.16 2.56 -9.55
C PHE A 235 -12.97 1.84 -8.89
N ASN A 236 -11.76 2.02 -9.43
CA ASN A 236 -10.52 1.45 -8.90
C ASN A 236 -10.05 2.09 -7.58
N SER A 237 -10.62 3.23 -7.17
CA SER A 237 -10.25 3.91 -5.92
C SER A 237 -10.77 3.17 -4.67
N LEU A 238 -11.89 2.45 -4.75
CA LEU A 238 -12.43 1.68 -3.62
C LEU A 238 -11.94 0.22 -3.56
N PHE A 239 -11.53 -0.37 -4.69
CA PHE A 239 -11.23 -1.80 -4.78
C PHE A 239 -9.94 -2.06 -5.58
N ARG A 240 -8.79 -1.77 -4.98
CA ARG A 240 -7.48 -2.17 -5.54
C ARG A 240 -7.32 -3.69 -5.55
N PHE A 241 -7.73 -4.34 -6.63
CA PHE A 241 -7.30 -5.68 -7.00
C PHE A 241 -6.32 -5.55 -8.18
N ASP A 242 -5.13 -6.16 -8.09
CA ASP A 242 -4.16 -6.27 -9.19
C ASP A 242 -4.63 -7.29 -10.26
N CYS A 243 -5.91 -7.23 -10.64
CA CYS A 243 -6.55 -8.18 -11.56
C CYS A 243 -7.47 -7.40 -12.50
N GLY A 244 -7.27 -7.53 -13.81
CA GLY A 244 -7.87 -6.64 -14.81
C GLY A 244 -9.40 -6.60 -14.82
N LEU A 245 -9.93 -5.38 -14.89
CA LEU A 245 -11.33 -4.98 -15.19
C LEU A 245 -12.43 -5.52 -14.25
N ILE A 246 -13.07 -4.64 -13.48
CA ILE A 246 -14.33 -4.95 -12.78
C ILE A 246 -15.47 -4.34 -13.59
N THR A 247 -16.44 -5.15 -14.02
CA THR A 247 -17.60 -4.68 -14.81
C THR A 247 -18.90 -4.92 -14.04
N ILE A 248 -19.56 -3.86 -13.60
CA ILE A 248 -20.87 -3.98 -12.93
C ILE A 248 -21.96 -3.95 -14.00
N LYS A 249 -22.84 -4.96 -14.03
CA LYS A 249 -23.94 -5.03 -14.99
C LYS A 249 -25.28 -5.08 -14.24
N TYR A 250 -26.06 -4.01 -14.33
CA TYR A 250 -27.42 -4.02 -13.78
C TYR A 250 -28.31 -4.94 -14.65
N ILE A 251 -29.02 -5.89 -14.04
CA ILE A 251 -29.84 -6.85 -14.79
C ILE A 251 -31.33 -6.80 -14.43
N LYS A 252 -31.78 -6.36 -13.23
CA LYS A 252 -33.23 -6.27 -12.91
C LYS A 252 -33.59 -5.21 -11.84
N PRO A 253 -34.86 -4.75 -11.78
CA PRO A 253 -35.34 -3.69 -10.87
C PRO A 253 -34.98 -3.85 -9.38
N ASN A 254 -34.81 -5.10 -8.91
CA ASN A 254 -34.58 -5.38 -7.49
C ASN A 254 -33.20 -6.01 -7.20
N ASN A 255 -32.48 -6.49 -8.22
CA ASN A 255 -31.20 -7.17 -8.07
C ASN A 255 -30.16 -6.62 -9.06
N ALA A 256 -29.00 -6.24 -8.53
CA ALA A 256 -27.85 -5.92 -9.35
C ALA A 256 -26.92 -7.14 -9.46
N THR A 257 -26.32 -7.30 -10.64
CA THR A 257 -25.36 -8.36 -10.90
C THR A 257 -23.97 -7.74 -11.05
N ILE A 258 -23.09 -8.04 -10.10
CA ILE A 258 -21.69 -7.60 -10.16
C ILE A 258 -20.90 -8.69 -10.89
N ILE A 259 -20.23 -8.32 -11.98
CA ILE A 259 -19.35 -9.23 -12.73
C ILE A 259 -17.91 -8.79 -12.44
N ILE A 260 -17.22 -9.56 -11.61
CA ILE A 260 -15.81 -9.35 -11.34
C ILE A 260 -15.03 -10.23 -12.31
N ILE A 261 -14.32 -9.59 -13.23
CA ILE A 261 -13.41 -10.27 -14.13
C ILE A 261 -12.04 -10.23 -13.45
N LEU A 262 -11.43 -11.39 -13.30
CA LEU A 262 -10.07 -11.52 -12.79
C LEU A 262 -9.24 -12.09 -13.93
N ILE A 263 -8.41 -11.23 -14.53
CA ILE A 263 -7.43 -11.61 -15.55
C ILE A 263 -6.14 -12.00 -14.82
N TYR A 264 -5.71 -13.25 -14.98
CA TYR A 264 -4.46 -13.79 -14.43
C TYR A 264 -3.39 -13.95 -15.51
#